data_AF-A0A8I2ZGP7-F1
#
_entry.id   AF-A0A8I2ZGP7-F1
#
_cell.length_a   1.000
_cell.length_b   1.000
_cell.length_c   1.000
_cell.angle_alpha   90.00
_cell.angle_beta   90.00
_cell.angle_gamma   90.00
#
_symmetry.space_group_name_H-M   'P 1'
#
loop_
_entity.id
_entity.type
_entity.pdbx_description
1 polymer ?
#
loop_
_entity_poly.entity_id
_entity_poly.type
_entity_poly.pdbx_seq_one_letter_code
_entity_poly.pdbx_strand_id
1 'polypeptide(L)'
;MRIPLPNSIAACRPTRRMVRAIVTWILLTGVSVFILISGYLFHDDIHSKSTRYLNGGAADYFKVPYNYSAAADYHRALTLAHALQDDSIIIEDFYDRVYHDLTPFWAVDANRLAEQASYRYDVIRIRGGVMVAVETEDNDPVATPLWAELIGEVAAYLPDMDIPLNEMNEPRVLVPFEKMAEYVAKERATRALVSKDLVDSDYVGLAAVDSARDESPILAVKWLGEADARYWDLVRAACEPGTPSRDVPALTNLTSSSPPPTLPYEWIAPFTQQGYIENFTRAADLCLQPHLRALHSDFVEPFDVKTTRDLIPIFTGGKLGVNNDILLPSTAYLEGENTNRIAHLLGPLWKDKKDQLVFRGIASGGRTDDSPWRHFHRHRLVEMLNGTAVHRMELDAAAHANTFDFPPPAYYGTERRRLQKVGAWLSKFASAGFTMFACGDEATLQEAPTYRSSTASAVRAASPAASATRC
;
A
#
# COMPACT_ATOMS: atom_id res chain seq x y z
N MET A 1 -33.15 48.49 -73.09
CA MET A 1 -31.87 48.84 -72.43
C MET A 1 -31.59 47.81 -71.34
N ARG A 2 -30.71 46.85 -71.62
CA ARG A 2 -30.08 45.97 -70.62
C ARG A 2 -28.59 45.95 -70.93
N ILE A 3 -27.81 46.44 -69.97
CA ILE A 3 -26.35 46.58 -70.03
C ILE A 3 -25.75 45.18 -69.87
N PRO A 4 -24.75 44.78 -70.67
CA PRO A 4 -24.06 43.51 -70.49
C PRO A 4 -23.08 43.62 -69.31
N LEU A 5 -23.17 42.67 -68.38
CA LEU A 5 -22.18 42.51 -67.30
C LEU A 5 -20.95 41.74 -67.83
N PRO A 6 -19.72 42.07 -67.41
CA PRO A 6 -18.51 41.42 -67.89
C PRO A 6 -18.32 40.03 -67.27
N ASN A 7 -17.88 39.10 -68.11
CA ASN A 7 -17.33 37.81 -67.71
C ASN A 7 -16.01 38.01 -66.95
N SER A 8 -15.99 37.82 -65.63
CA SER A 8 -14.94 37.09 -64.90
C SER A 8 -15.11 37.22 -63.38
N ILE A 9 -15.74 36.24 -62.74
CA ILE A 9 -15.39 35.88 -61.36
C ILE A 9 -14.67 34.54 -61.48
N ALA A 10 -13.36 34.60 -61.68
CA ALA A 10 -12.52 33.44 -61.48
C ALA A 10 -12.66 33.05 -60.00
N ALA A 11 -13.30 31.92 -59.74
CA ALA A 11 -13.32 31.31 -58.43
C ALA A 11 -11.86 31.10 -57.98
N CYS A 12 -11.39 31.92 -57.05
CA CYS A 12 -10.11 31.72 -56.38
C CYS A 12 -10.17 30.40 -55.62
N ARG A 13 -9.82 29.29 -56.28
CA ARG A 13 -9.57 28.02 -55.58
C ARG A 13 -8.35 28.24 -54.69
N PRO A 14 -8.46 28.02 -53.37
CA PRO A 14 -7.32 28.16 -52.48
C PRO A 14 -6.21 27.21 -52.96
N THR A 15 -5.04 27.76 -53.22
CA THR A 15 -3.89 26.95 -53.67
C THR A 15 -3.54 25.93 -52.59
N ARG A 16 -2.95 24.78 -52.96
CA ARG A 16 -2.50 23.77 -51.99
C ARG A 16 -1.62 24.35 -50.88
N ARG A 17 -0.87 25.43 -51.15
CA ARG A 17 -0.09 26.17 -50.16
C ARG A 17 -0.98 26.88 -49.13
N MET A 18 -2.07 27.51 -49.56
CA MET A 18 -3.01 28.20 -48.69
C MET A 18 -3.79 27.23 -47.81
N VAL A 19 -4.21 26.07 -48.35
CA VAL A 19 -4.87 25.02 -47.56
C VAL A 19 -3.92 24.42 -46.53
N ARG A 20 -2.65 24.16 -46.90
CA ARG A 20 -1.63 23.71 -45.95
C ARG A 20 -1.40 24.73 -44.84
N ALA A 21 -1.27 26.01 -45.18
CA ALA A 21 -1.08 27.06 -44.19
C ALA A 21 -2.25 27.14 -43.20
N ILE A 22 -3.49 27.03 -43.68
CA ILE A 22 -4.69 27.04 -42.84
C ILE A 22 -4.73 25.80 -41.93
N VAL A 23 -4.45 24.62 -42.45
CA VAL A 23 -4.44 23.38 -41.65
C VAL A 23 -3.32 23.40 -40.61
N THR A 24 -2.12 23.86 -40.99
CA THR A 24 -0.99 24.02 -40.05
C THR A 24 -1.32 25.04 -38.97
N TRP A 25 -1.98 26.15 -39.32
CA TRP A 25 -2.40 27.16 -38.34
C TRP A 25 -3.46 26.61 -37.39
N ILE A 26 -4.48 25.91 -37.90
CA ILE A 26 -5.51 25.25 -37.07
C ILE A 26 -4.87 24.22 -36.12
N LEU A 27 -3.94 23.39 -36.60
CA LEU A 27 -3.25 22.42 -35.76
C LEU A 27 -2.38 23.08 -34.70
N LEU A 28 -1.63 24.13 -35.06
CA LEU A 28 -0.81 24.87 -34.10
C LEU A 28 -1.69 25.54 -33.04
N THR A 29 -2.77 26.24 -33.44
CA THR A 29 -3.69 26.86 -32.47
C THR A 29 -4.42 25.83 -31.63
N GLY A 30 -4.84 24.70 -32.21
CA GLY A 30 -5.53 23.64 -31.49
C GLY A 30 -4.62 22.96 -30.46
N VAL A 31 -3.38 22.67 -30.84
CA VAL A 31 -2.36 22.09 -29.95
C VAL A 31 -1.95 23.09 -28.87
N SER A 32 -1.73 24.37 -29.21
CA SER A 32 -1.41 25.41 -28.23
C SER A 32 -2.56 25.64 -27.25
N VAL A 33 -3.82 25.65 -27.72
CA VAL A 33 -4.99 25.78 -26.84
C VAL A 33 -5.16 24.54 -25.96
N PHE A 34 -4.91 23.34 -26.48
CA PHE A 34 -4.96 22.11 -25.69
C PHE A 34 -3.85 22.07 -24.63
N ILE A 35 -2.63 22.46 -24.99
CA ILE A 35 -1.50 22.59 -24.05
C ILE A 35 -1.77 23.68 -23.01
N LEU A 36 -2.35 24.81 -23.40
CA LEU A 36 -2.68 25.88 -22.46
C LEU A 36 -3.85 25.50 -21.55
N ILE A 37 -4.89 24.81 -22.03
CA ILE A 37 -6.01 24.35 -21.22
C ILE A 37 -5.57 23.21 -20.29
N SER A 38 -4.82 22.23 -20.77
CA SER A 38 -4.21 21.19 -19.92
C SER A 38 -3.23 21.83 -18.94
N GLY A 39 -2.39 22.75 -19.38
CA GLY A 39 -1.47 23.50 -18.54
C GLY A 39 -2.17 24.28 -17.44
N TYR A 40 -3.28 24.97 -17.73
CA TYR A 40 -4.07 25.71 -16.74
C TYR A 40 -4.81 24.79 -15.77
N LEU A 41 -5.40 23.69 -16.26
CA LEU A 41 -6.08 22.71 -15.42
C LEU A 41 -5.11 21.99 -14.48
N PHE A 42 -3.87 21.75 -14.91
CA PHE A 42 -2.82 21.21 -14.06
C PHE A 42 -2.15 22.28 -13.20
N HIS A 43 -2.08 23.55 -13.64
CA HIS A 43 -1.50 24.64 -12.88
C HIS A 43 -2.29 24.92 -11.60
N ASP A 44 -3.62 25.03 -11.68
CA ASP A 44 -4.45 25.25 -10.49
C ASP A 44 -4.44 24.03 -9.56
N ASP A 45 -4.40 22.80 -10.09
CA ASP A 45 -4.22 21.57 -9.30
C ASP A 45 -2.86 21.59 -8.58
N ILE A 46 -1.77 21.88 -9.30
CA ILE A 46 -0.39 21.93 -8.79
C ILE A 46 -0.19 23.07 -7.77
N HIS A 47 -0.80 24.24 -7.96
CA HIS A 47 -0.70 25.36 -7.02
C HIS A 47 -1.61 25.22 -5.80
N SER A 48 -2.75 24.53 -5.93
CA SER A 48 -3.61 24.18 -4.79
C SER A 48 -2.95 23.23 -3.79
N LYS A 49 -1.86 22.56 -4.19
CA LYS A 49 -1.04 21.65 -3.36
C LYS A 49 -0.05 22.36 -2.45
N SER A 50 0.10 23.69 -2.57
CA SER A 50 0.96 24.47 -1.68
C SER A 50 0.35 24.56 -0.28
N THR A 51 0.97 23.91 0.70
CA THR A 51 0.35 23.75 2.04
C THR A 51 1.08 24.52 3.15
N ARG A 52 0.29 25.24 3.96
CA ARG A 52 0.66 25.91 5.23
C ARG A 52 0.23 25.05 6.44
N TYR A 53 0.98 25.18 7.54
CA TYR A 53 0.79 24.52 8.84
C TYR A 53 -0.66 24.39 9.32
N LEU A 54 -1.04 23.18 9.75
CA LEU A 54 -2.06 22.97 10.78
C LEU A 54 -1.35 22.61 12.11
N ASN A 55 -1.96 22.99 13.22
CA ASN A 55 -1.44 22.88 14.60
C ASN A 55 -1.28 21.42 15.05
N GLY A 56 -0.31 20.70 14.47
CA GLY A 56 -0.22 19.25 14.55
C GLY A 56 -0.17 18.72 15.97
N GLY A 57 -0.82 17.59 16.24
CA GLY A 57 -0.70 16.74 17.43
C GLY A 57 -0.11 15.37 17.09
N ALA A 58 0.07 14.49 18.08
CA ALA A 58 0.46 13.09 17.83
C ALA A 58 -0.61 12.31 17.06
N ALA A 59 -1.86 12.73 17.20
CA ALA A 59 -3.00 12.21 16.48
C ALA A 59 -2.85 12.30 14.96
N ASP A 60 -2.19 13.36 14.47
CA ASP A 60 -2.06 13.61 13.04
C ASP A 60 -1.02 12.70 12.39
N TYR A 61 -0.03 12.22 13.14
CA TYR A 61 0.92 11.21 12.67
C TYR A 61 0.20 9.94 12.25
N PHE A 62 -0.66 9.38 13.10
CA PHE A 62 -1.36 8.13 12.80
C PHE A 62 -2.51 8.25 11.79
N LYS A 63 -2.89 9.47 11.37
CA LYS A 63 -4.07 9.74 10.53
C LYS A 63 -3.77 9.87 9.04
N VAL A 64 -2.52 9.71 8.60
CA VAL A 64 -2.12 9.94 7.19
C VAL A 64 -1.69 8.66 6.45
N PRO A 65 -2.62 7.73 6.19
CA PRO A 65 -2.44 6.70 5.18
C PRO A 65 -2.88 7.27 3.83
N TYR A 66 -2.01 8.03 3.15
CA TYR A 66 -2.17 8.44 1.74
C TYR A 66 -3.54 9.08 1.36
N ASN A 67 -3.71 10.38 1.61
CA ASN A 67 -4.15 11.36 0.60
C ASN A 67 -4.08 12.79 1.17
N TYR A 68 -3.61 13.73 0.34
CA TYR A 68 -3.74 15.19 0.41
C TYR A 68 -3.75 15.89 1.77
N SER A 69 -2.81 16.84 1.86
CA SER A 69 -2.75 18.00 2.75
C SER A 69 -1.94 17.84 4.04
N ALA A 70 -0.89 18.68 4.06
CA ALA A 70 -0.17 19.25 5.20
C ALA A 70 1.00 18.44 5.79
N ALA A 71 2.17 18.53 5.15
CA ALA A 71 3.27 19.42 5.56
C ALA A 71 4.66 18.75 5.53
N ALA A 72 5.62 19.35 4.80
CA ALA A 72 7.04 19.18 5.09
C ALA A 72 7.92 20.26 4.42
N ASP A 73 8.49 21.17 5.20
CA ASP A 73 9.57 22.05 4.77
C ASP A 73 10.92 21.33 4.95
N TYR A 74 11.71 21.13 3.86
CA TYR A 74 13.16 21.44 3.75
C TYR A 74 14.00 20.61 2.74
N HIS A 75 13.58 19.43 2.23
CA HIS A 75 14.18 18.94 0.94
C HIS A 75 13.79 19.86 -0.22
N ARG A 76 12.74 20.66 0.01
CA ARG A 76 12.35 21.89 -0.69
C ARG A 76 13.46 22.89 -0.99
N ALA A 77 14.67 22.82 -0.42
CA ALA A 77 15.73 23.78 -0.75
C ALA A 77 16.77 23.21 -1.72
N LEU A 78 17.14 21.94 -1.56
CA LEU A 78 18.19 21.31 -2.37
C LEU A 78 17.63 20.77 -3.69
N THR A 79 16.43 20.18 -3.66
CA THR A 79 15.71 19.70 -4.84
C THR A 79 15.13 20.88 -5.62
N LEU A 80 14.67 21.93 -4.95
CA LEU A 80 14.19 23.18 -5.59
C LEU A 80 15.33 23.96 -6.26
N ALA A 81 16.55 23.95 -5.71
CA ALA A 81 17.69 24.60 -6.37
C ALA A 81 18.05 23.96 -7.72
N HIS A 82 17.95 22.62 -7.84
CA HIS A 82 18.11 21.92 -9.12
C HIS A 82 16.87 22.05 -10.01
N ALA A 83 15.66 21.93 -9.44
CA ALA A 83 14.42 22.04 -10.21
C ALA A 83 14.18 23.46 -10.76
N LEU A 84 14.67 24.50 -10.09
CA LEU A 84 14.65 25.88 -10.61
C LEU A 84 15.72 26.14 -11.69
N GLN A 85 16.79 25.33 -11.76
CA GLN A 85 17.75 25.38 -12.86
C GLN A 85 17.20 24.70 -14.12
N ASP A 86 16.36 23.67 -13.96
CA ASP A 86 15.82 22.84 -15.04
C ASP A 86 14.31 23.08 -15.31
N ASP A 87 13.71 24.14 -14.77
CA ASP A 87 12.28 24.51 -14.89
C ASP A 87 11.32 23.32 -14.61
N SER A 88 11.66 22.52 -13.59
CA SER A 88 10.98 21.28 -13.24
C SER A 88 9.99 21.46 -12.10
N ILE A 89 8.81 20.84 -12.20
CA ILE A 89 7.77 20.89 -11.18
C ILE A 89 8.02 19.78 -10.14
N ILE A 90 8.11 20.14 -8.87
CA ILE A 90 8.22 19.18 -7.74
C ILE A 90 6.82 18.92 -7.16
N ILE A 91 6.42 17.66 -7.07
CA ILE A 91 5.17 17.25 -6.40
C ILE A 91 5.50 16.90 -4.95
N GLU A 92 5.22 17.82 -4.03
CA GLU A 92 5.55 17.70 -2.60
C GLU A 92 4.90 16.47 -1.93
N ASP A 93 3.68 16.11 -2.33
CA ASP A 93 2.95 14.94 -1.81
C ASP A 93 3.74 13.62 -1.98
N PHE A 94 4.69 13.56 -2.92
CA PHE A 94 5.56 12.42 -3.13
C PHE A 94 6.51 12.19 -1.95
N TYR A 95 6.98 13.27 -1.31
CA TYR A 95 7.95 13.21 -0.21
C TYR A 95 7.30 13.12 1.17
N ASP A 96 6.00 13.41 1.28
CA ASP A 96 5.26 13.39 2.55
C ASP A 96 5.44 12.08 3.32
N ARG A 97 5.48 10.94 2.60
CA ARG A 97 5.74 9.63 3.22
C ARG A 97 7.11 9.58 3.89
N VAL A 98 8.16 10.07 3.23
CA VAL A 98 9.53 10.07 3.77
C VAL A 98 9.57 10.92 5.04
N TYR A 99 9.00 12.12 5.00
CA TYR A 99 8.97 12.99 6.17
C TYR A 99 8.17 12.42 7.31
N HIS A 100 6.99 11.91 7.02
CA HIS A 100 6.15 11.24 7.98
C HIS A 100 6.93 10.13 8.67
N ASP A 101 7.48 9.19 7.91
CA ASP A 101 8.15 8.01 8.47
C ASP A 101 9.43 8.38 9.24
N LEU A 102 10.17 9.41 8.81
CA LEU A 102 11.41 9.85 9.48
C LEU A 102 11.18 10.78 10.67
N THR A 103 10.02 11.44 10.78
CA THR A 103 9.70 12.40 11.86
C THR A 103 10.07 11.91 13.26
N PRO A 104 9.63 10.73 13.73
CA PRO A 104 9.90 10.34 15.11
C PRO A 104 11.39 10.04 15.38
N PHE A 105 12.19 9.78 14.35
CA PHE A 105 13.61 9.49 14.50
C PHE A 105 14.45 10.74 14.81
N TRP A 106 13.96 11.94 14.49
CA TRP A 106 14.59 13.21 14.93
C TRP A 106 14.65 13.37 16.46
N ALA A 107 13.81 12.62 17.19
CA ALA A 107 13.79 12.61 18.64
C ALA A 107 14.80 11.62 19.25
N VAL A 108 15.50 10.83 18.44
CA VAL A 108 16.46 9.80 18.87
C VAL A 108 17.88 10.30 18.66
N ASP A 109 18.79 9.92 19.56
CA ASP A 109 20.22 10.22 19.42
C ASP A 109 20.82 9.51 18.19
N ALA A 110 21.66 10.22 17.43
CA ALA A 110 22.20 9.71 16.17
C ALA A 110 23.13 8.50 16.36
N ASN A 111 23.93 8.46 17.43
CA ASN A 111 24.80 7.30 17.70
C ASN A 111 23.95 6.08 18.04
N ARG A 112 22.90 6.29 18.84
CA ARG A 112 21.93 5.23 19.14
C ARG A 112 21.25 4.71 17.87
N LEU A 113 20.85 5.58 16.95
CA LEU A 113 20.26 5.15 15.67
C LEU A 113 21.24 4.33 14.84
N ALA A 114 22.49 4.78 14.73
CA ALA A 114 23.53 4.06 13.99
C ALA A 114 23.79 2.66 14.59
N GLU A 115 23.87 2.57 15.92
CA GLU A 115 23.98 1.27 16.61
C GLU A 115 22.77 0.35 16.31
N GLN A 116 21.53 0.87 16.43
CA GLN A 116 20.31 0.11 16.13
C GLN A 116 20.25 -0.36 14.68
N ALA A 117 20.69 0.48 13.73
CA ALA A 117 20.66 0.18 12.30
C ALA A 117 21.65 -0.93 11.91
N SER A 118 22.77 -1.05 12.63
CA SER A 118 23.85 -1.99 12.30
C SER A 118 23.58 -3.47 12.67
N TYR A 119 22.51 -3.77 13.42
CA TYR A 119 22.38 -5.03 14.16
C TYR A 119 21.29 -6.00 13.69
N ARG A 120 21.67 -7.26 13.36
CA ARG A 120 20.79 -8.44 13.23
C ARG A 120 19.61 -8.33 12.24
N TYR A 121 19.81 -7.59 11.15
CA TYR A 121 18.94 -7.63 9.98
C TYR A 121 19.78 -7.85 8.73
N ASP A 122 19.11 -8.20 7.64
CA ASP A 122 19.66 -7.90 6.33
C ASP A 122 19.90 -6.40 6.26
N VAL A 123 21.08 -5.97 5.83
CA VAL A 123 21.47 -4.57 5.90
C VAL A 123 22.28 -4.18 4.68
N ILE A 124 21.88 -3.07 4.07
CA ILE A 124 22.68 -2.42 3.03
C ILE A 124 23.59 -1.41 3.73
N ARG A 125 24.90 -1.62 3.62
CA ARG A 125 25.91 -0.75 4.21
C ARG A 125 26.55 0.10 3.14
N ILE A 126 26.74 1.38 3.45
CA ILE A 126 27.46 2.33 2.61
C ILE A 126 28.67 2.81 3.39
N ARG A 127 29.86 2.69 2.80
CA ARG A 127 31.11 3.22 3.36
C ARG A 127 31.90 3.90 2.26
N GLY A 128 32.21 5.19 2.42
CA GLY A 128 32.97 5.97 1.42
C GLY A 128 32.35 5.95 0.03
N GLY A 129 31.01 5.93 -0.07
CA GLY A 129 30.27 5.86 -1.33
C GLY A 129 30.20 4.47 -1.97
N VAL A 130 30.68 3.43 -1.30
CA VAL A 130 30.62 2.03 -1.76
C VAL A 130 29.56 1.28 -0.98
N MET A 131 28.64 0.63 -1.71
CA MET A 131 27.56 -0.16 -1.15
C MET A 131 27.96 -1.64 -1.01
N VAL A 132 27.60 -2.25 0.11
CA VAL A 132 27.70 -3.69 0.40
C VAL A 132 26.41 -4.17 1.05
N ALA A 133 25.74 -5.15 0.44
CA ALA A 133 24.65 -5.87 1.09
C ALA A 133 25.23 -6.94 2.02
N VAL A 134 24.74 -6.98 3.27
CA VAL A 134 25.07 -8.00 4.26
C VAL A 134 23.79 -8.71 4.61
N GLU A 135 23.71 -9.98 4.24
CA GLU A 135 22.54 -10.83 4.42
C GLU A 135 22.72 -11.70 5.68
N THR A 136 21.61 -11.93 6.38
CA THR A 136 21.51 -12.90 7.47
C THR A 136 21.13 -14.27 6.93
N GLU A 137 21.19 -15.32 7.77
CA GLU A 137 20.83 -16.69 7.36
C GLU A 137 19.36 -16.84 6.94
N ASP A 138 18.49 -15.89 7.33
CA ASP A 138 17.05 -15.86 7.08
C ASP A 138 16.65 -14.91 5.92
N ASN A 139 17.58 -14.60 5.00
CA ASN A 139 17.39 -13.60 3.93
C ASN A 139 16.22 -13.92 2.96
N ASP A 140 15.51 -12.87 2.51
CA ASP A 140 14.70 -12.93 1.28
C ASP A 140 15.63 -12.90 0.06
N PRO A 141 15.80 -14.04 -0.67
CA PRO A 141 16.77 -14.14 -1.75
C PRO A 141 16.45 -13.27 -2.96
N VAL A 142 15.30 -12.58 -2.98
CA VAL A 142 14.84 -11.75 -4.09
C VAL A 142 14.82 -10.26 -3.72
N ALA A 143 14.24 -9.88 -2.57
CA ALA A 143 14.01 -8.48 -2.26
C ALA A 143 15.31 -7.70 -1.92
N THR A 144 16.15 -8.26 -1.05
CA THR A 144 17.39 -7.61 -0.59
C THR A 144 18.33 -7.24 -1.75
N PRO A 145 18.61 -8.14 -2.71
CA PRO A 145 19.43 -7.81 -3.87
C PRO A 145 18.87 -6.67 -4.74
N LEU A 146 17.54 -6.61 -4.94
CA LEU A 146 16.91 -5.58 -5.77
C LEU A 146 17.00 -4.19 -5.13
N TRP A 147 16.81 -4.09 -3.81
CA TRP A 147 17.03 -2.83 -3.10
C TRP A 147 18.51 -2.45 -3.07
N ALA A 148 19.42 -3.42 -2.92
CA ALA A 148 20.85 -3.19 -2.97
C ALA A 148 21.29 -2.63 -4.34
N GLU A 149 20.79 -3.18 -5.44
CA GLU A 149 21.04 -2.67 -6.79
C GLU A 149 20.57 -1.21 -6.94
N LEU A 150 19.32 -0.92 -6.57
CA LEU A 150 18.75 0.44 -6.63
C LEU A 150 19.57 1.44 -5.80
N ILE A 151 19.93 1.09 -4.56
CA ILE A 151 20.72 1.95 -3.68
C ILE A 151 22.16 2.11 -4.22
N GLY A 152 22.69 1.05 -4.86
CA GLY A 152 24.00 1.06 -5.49
C GLY A 152 24.15 2.15 -6.56
N GLU A 153 23.08 2.47 -7.30
CA GLU A 153 23.09 3.54 -8.32
C GLU A 153 23.40 4.92 -7.75
N VAL A 154 23.03 5.16 -6.49
CA VAL A 154 23.19 6.45 -5.80
C VAL A 154 24.22 6.42 -4.67
N ALA A 155 24.80 5.26 -4.36
CA ALA A 155 25.68 5.06 -3.21
C ALA A 155 26.85 6.05 -3.15
N ALA A 156 27.42 6.41 -4.30
CA ALA A 156 28.53 7.37 -4.39
C ALA A 156 28.19 8.79 -3.87
N TYR A 157 26.90 9.12 -3.77
CA TYR A 157 26.40 10.40 -3.27
C TYR A 157 25.89 10.33 -1.83
N LEU A 158 25.91 9.14 -1.20
CA LEU A 158 25.40 8.92 0.14
C LEU A 158 26.55 8.90 1.17
N PRO A 159 26.32 9.43 2.39
CA PRO A 159 27.27 9.31 3.48
C PRO A 159 27.34 7.86 4.00
N ASP A 160 28.29 7.59 4.89
CA ASP A 160 28.36 6.33 5.61
C ASP A 160 27.05 6.08 6.37
N MET A 161 26.37 4.97 6.06
CA MET A 161 25.12 4.60 6.72
C MET A 161 24.85 3.10 6.61
N ASP A 162 23.99 2.61 7.50
CA ASP A 162 23.44 1.26 7.49
C ASP A 162 21.92 1.35 7.29
N ILE A 163 21.40 0.61 6.32
CA ILE A 163 19.98 0.57 5.95
C ILE A 163 19.48 -0.85 6.24
N PRO A 164 18.96 -1.11 7.45
CA PRO A 164 18.43 -2.42 7.80
C PRO A 164 17.09 -2.66 7.11
N LEU A 165 16.93 -3.84 6.54
CA LEU A 165 15.80 -4.25 5.73
C LEU A 165 14.92 -5.21 6.54
N ASN A 166 13.62 -5.08 6.36
CA ASN A 166 12.65 -6.07 6.78
C ASN A 166 12.56 -7.16 5.71
N GLU A 167 13.01 -8.34 6.07
CA GLU A 167 12.94 -9.58 5.29
C GLU A 167 11.54 -10.23 5.28
N MET A 168 10.64 -9.80 6.17
CA MET A 168 9.32 -10.41 6.34
C MET A 168 8.22 -9.75 5.50
N ASN A 169 7.15 -10.51 5.25
CA ASN A 169 5.92 -9.99 4.66
C ASN A 169 5.20 -9.00 5.59
N GLU A 170 5.21 -9.27 6.89
CA GLU A 170 4.60 -8.40 7.91
C GLU A 170 5.56 -7.29 8.37
N PRO A 171 5.04 -6.08 8.66
CA PRO A 171 5.83 -4.98 9.22
C PRO A 171 6.26 -5.26 10.66
N ARG A 172 7.40 -4.67 11.07
CA ARG A 172 8.16 -5.08 12.27
C ARG A 172 8.08 -4.07 13.40
N VAL A 173 7.76 -2.81 13.12
CA VAL A 173 7.83 -1.73 14.12
C VAL A 173 6.43 -1.21 14.44
N LEU A 174 6.02 -1.35 15.70
CA LEU A 174 4.70 -0.93 16.15
C LEU A 174 4.81 -0.30 17.55
N VAL A 175 5.09 1.00 17.55
CA VAL A 175 5.27 1.79 18.77
C VAL A 175 3.90 2.17 19.34
N PRO A 176 3.64 1.96 20.64
CA PRO A 176 2.40 2.42 21.27
C PRO A 176 2.18 3.93 21.10
N PHE A 177 0.92 4.34 20.96
CA PHE A 177 0.54 5.71 20.63
C PHE A 177 1.20 6.75 21.54
N GLU A 178 1.14 6.53 22.86
CA GLU A 178 1.68 7.46 23.85
C GLU A 178 3.19 7.69 23.67
N LYS A 179 3.94 6.61 23.42
CA LYS A 179 5.39 6.68 23.21
C LYS A 179 5.72 7.34 21.87
N MET A 180 4.93 7.09 20.83
CA MET A 180 5.08 7.80 19.56
C MET A 180 4.78 9.30 19.71
N ALA A 181 3.76 9.64 20.51
CA ALA A 181 3.43 11.03 20.81
C ALA A 181 4.58 11.77 21.50
N GLU A 182 5.30 11.11 22.41
CA GLU A 182 6.51 11.65 23.04
C GLU A 182 7.61 11.92 22.01
N TYR A 183 7.86 10.99 21.07
CA TYR A 183 8.84 11.20 20.01
C TYR A 183 8.48 12.37 19.11
N VAL A 184 7.23 12.44 18.63
CA VAL A 184 6.77 13.56 17.77
C VAL A 184 6.80 14.89 18.52
N ALA A 185 6.43 14.92 19.81
CA ALA A 185 6.52 16.14 20.62
C ALA A 185 7.97 16.59 20.81
N LYS A 186 8.90 15.65 21.04
CA LYS A 186 10.32 15.95 21.17
C LYS A 186 10.89 16.46 19.85
N GLU A 187 10.58 15.83 18.72
CA GLU A 187 10.96 16.32 17.39
C GLU A 187 10.54 17.78 17.20
N ARG A 188 9.29 18.12 17.48
CA ARG A 188 8.80 19.50 17.31
C ARG A 188 9.51 20.51 18.20
N ALA A 189 9.90 20.09 19.40
CA ALA A 189 10.59 20.94 20.35
C ALA A 189 12.07 21.12 20.01
N THR A 190 12.71 20.12 19.39
CA THR A 190 14.17 20.08 19.21
C THR A 190 14.64 20.20 17.77
N ARG A 191 13.78 19.95 16.78
CA ARG A 191 14.17 20.03 15.37
C ARG A 191 14.51 21.47 15.04
N ALA A 192 15.77 21.67 14.73
CA ALA A 192 16.31 22.93 14.24
C ALA A 192 16.91 22.67 12.87
N LEU A 193 16.51 23.49 11.90
CA LEU A 193 17.18 23.56 10.62
C LEU A 193 18.36 24.51 10.80
N VAL A 194 19.56 23.94 10.81
CA VAL A 194 20.80 24.69 10.98
C VAL A 194 21.26 25.16 9.60
N SER A 195 21.68 26.42 9.51
CA SER A 195 22.17 26.99 8.25
C SER A 195 23.43 26.25 7.77
N LYS A 196 23.60 26.08 6.46
CA LYS A 196 24.70 25.29 5.88
C LYS A 196 26.09 25.76 6.34
N ASP A 197 26.27 27.05 6.56
CA ASP A 197 27.52 27.65 7.07
C ASP A 197 27.84 27.29 8.53
N LEU A 198 26.85 26.77 9.27
CA LEU A 198 26.97 26.32 10.65
C LEU A 198 26.99 24.78 10.77
N VAL A 199 26.92 24.07 9.65
CA VAL A 199 26.92 22.60 9.59
C VAL A 199 28.24 22.12 9.05
N ASP A 200 28.87 21.20 9.77
CA ASP A 200 30.06 20.50 9.28
C ASP A 200 29.66 19.40 8.28
N SER A 201 30.36 19.31 7.16
CA SER A 201 30.21 18.23 6.19
C SER A 201 31.13 17.04 6.47
N ASP A 202 32.02 17.18 7.46
CA ASP A 202 32.91 16.11 7.90
C ASP A 202 32.17 15.22 8.89
N TYR A 203 31.65 14.10 8.39
CA TYR A 203 30.94 13.12 9.21
C TYR A 203 31.92 12.22 9.95
N VAL A 204 31.63 11.97 11.24
CA VAL A 204 32.28 10.90 11.99
C VAL A 204 31.78 9.58 11.40
N GLY A 205 32.62 8.89 10.62
CA GLY A 205 32.27 7.62 9.99
C GLY A 205 31.91 6.52 11.00
N LEU A 206 31.44 5.37 10.50
CA LEU A 206 30.84 4.32 11.34
C LEU A 206 31.83 3.28 11.90
N ALA A 207 33.13 3.51 11.83
CA ALA A 207 34.15 2.54 12.25
C ALA A 207 34.02 2.07 13.73
N ALA A 208 33.59 2.96 14.63
CA ALA A 208 33.34 2.61 16.03
C ALA A 208 32.14 1.67 16.18
N VAL A 209 31.06 1.93 15.44
CA VAL A 209 29.86 1.09 15.39
C VAL A 209 30.21 -0.28 14.80
N ASP A 210 30.96 -0.29 13.69
CA ASP A 210 31.42 -1.50 13.02
C ASP A 210 32.25 -2.40 13.96
N SER A 211 33.07 -1.80 14.84
CA SER A 211 33.91 -2.52 15.79
C SER A 211 33.17 -3.04 17.02
N ALA A 212 32.09 -2.40 17.43
CA ALA A 212 31.34 -2.70 18.65
C ALA A 212 30.05 -3.52 18.41
N ARG A 213 29.78 -3.89 17.15
CA ARG A 213 28.52 -4.48 16.70
C ARG A 213 28.07 -5.72 17.49
N ASP A 214 29.01 -6.57 17.87
CA ASP A 214 28.72 -7.83 18.56
C ASP A 214 28.65 -7.67 20.10
N GLU A 215 29.00 -6.48 20.62
CA GLU A 215 29.12 -6.19 22.05
C GLU A 215 28.11 -5.13 22.58
N SER A 216 27.30 -4.52 21.71
CA SER A 216 26.41 -3.42 22.14
C SER A 216 25.31 -3.90 23.14
N PRO A 217 24.91 -3.10 24.14
CA PRO A 217 23.73 -3.38 24.97
C PRO A 217 22.41 -3.00 24.29
N ILE A 218 22.45 -2.19 23.23
CA ILE A 218 21.28 -1.76 22.44
C ILE A 218 20.63 -2.94 21.68
N LEU A 219 21.36 -4.06 21.61
CA LEU A 219 20.97 -5.35 21.05
C LEU A 219 19.77 -6.03 21.75
N ALA A 220 19.37 -5.53 22.92
CA ALA A 220 18.23 -6.05 23.67
C ALA A 220 16.87 -5.52 23.15
N VAL A 221 16.72 -5.30 21.84
CA VAL A 221 15.40 -5.02 21.26
C VAL A 221 14.51 -6.21 21.55
N LYS A 222 13.42 -5.97 22.28
CA LYS A 222 12.46 -7.03 22.55
C LYS A 222 11.61 -7.25 21.29
N TRP A 223 11.82 -8.41 20.67
CA TRP A 223 10.97 -8.95 19.62
C TRP A 223 9.83 -9.74 20.23
N LEU A 224 8.60 -9.38 19.89
CA LEU A 224 7.39 -10.08 20.31
C LEU A 224 7.02 -11.07 19.22
N GLY A 225 6.96 -12.34 19.59
CA GLY A 225 6.44 -13.42 18.77
C GLY A 225 4.94 -13.63 18.94
N GLU A 226 4.40 -14.60 18.21
CA GLU A 226 3.00 -15.03 18.37
C GLU A 226 2.66 -15.50 19.79
N ALA A 227 3.62 -16.14 20.45
CA ALA A 227 3.49 -16.58 21.84
C ALA A 227 3.42 -15.40 22.84
N ASP A 228 3.94 -14.23 22.46
CA ASP A 228 3.99 -13.05 23.32
C ASP A 228 2.75 -12.17 23.17
N ALA A 229 2.26 -11.98 21.94
CA ALA A 229 1.11 -11.12 21.66
C ALA A 229 0.46 -11.47 20.32
N ARG A 230 -0.88 -11.36 20.27
CA ARG A 230 -1.60 -11.31 18.99
C ARG A 230 -1.34 -9.98 18.31
N TYR A 231 -1.14 -10.00 17.00
CA TYR A 231 -0.81 -8.80 16.23
C TYR A 231 -1.84 -7.67 16.40
N TRP A 232 -3.14 -7.98 16.43
CA TRP A 232 -4.18 -6.95 16.68
C TRP A 232 -4.05 -6.27 18.05
N ASP A 233 -3.59 -6.96 19.09
CA ASP A 233 -3.37 -6.35 20.40
C ASP A 233 -2.18 -5.38 20.40
N LEU A 234 -1.23 -5.58 19.48
CA LEU A 234 -0.18 -4.59 19.20
C LEU A 234 -0.78 -3.40 18.44
N VAL A 235 -1.48 -3.65 17.33
CA VAL A 235 -2.14 -2.62 16.50
C VAL A 235 -3.00 -1.66 17.31
N ARG A 236 -3.90 -2.18 18.15
CA ARG A 236 -4.78 -1.31 18.96
C ARG A 236 -4.03 -0.44 19.96
N ALA A 237 -2.83 -0.86 20.40
CA ALA A 237 -1.98 -0.07 21.29
C ALA A 237 -1.26 1.09 20.56
N ALA A 238 -1.14 1.04 19.23
CA ALA A 238 -0.69 2.19 18.41
C ALA A 238 -1.82 3.17 18.07
N CYS A 239 -3.08 2.80 18.30
CA CYS A 239 -4.21 3.70 18.07
C CYS A 239 -4.33 4.80 19.12
N GLU A 240 -4.75 5.98 18.69
CA GLU A 240 -5.02 7.13 19.56
C GLU A 240 -6.04 6.77 20.66
N PRO A 241 -5.83 7.19 21.93
CA PRO A 241 -6.81 7.06 22.99
C PRO A 241 -8.19 7.59 22.59
N GLY A 242 -9.24 6.83 22.88
CA GLY A 242 -10.63 7.18 22.54
C GLY A 242 -11.05 6.82 21.11
N THR A 243 -10.15 6.28 20.28
CA THR A 243 -10.55 5.70 18.98
C THR A 243 -11.21 4.34 19.15
N PRO A 244 -12.19 3.97 18.29
CA PRO A 244 -12.96 2.73 18.43
C PRO A 244 -12.15 1.45 18.60
N SER A 245 -11.01 1.30 17.92
CA SER A 245 -10.22 0.06 17.97
C SER A 245 -9.36 -0.06 19.23
N ARG A 246 -9.02 1.05 19.91
CA ARG A 246 -8.12 1.10 21.08
C ARG A 246 -8.50 0.06 22.15
N ASP A 247 -9.79 -0.03 22.41
CA ASP A 247 -10.35 -0.78 23.55
C ASP A 247 -10.95 -2.13 23.15
N VAL A 248 -10.78 -2.55 21.89
CA VAL A 248 -11.32 -3.83 21.40
C VAL A 248 -10.19 -4.85 21.21
N PRO A 249 -10.10 -5.89 22.06
CA PRO A 249 -9.01 -6.86 22.01
C PRO A 249 -9.10 -7.78 20.80
N ALA A 250 -8.00 -8.49 20.52
CA ALA A 250 -7.95 -9.51 19.48
C ALA A 250 -9.00 -10.61 19.73
N LEU A 251 -9.45 -11.27 18.66
CA LEU A 251 -10.25 -12.48 18.80
C LEU A 251 -9.38 -13.62 19.32
N THR A 252 -9.99 -14.50 20.12
CA THR A 252 -9.34 -15.69 20.68
C THR A 252 -10.13 -16.93 20.29
N ASN A 253 -9.45 -18.08 20.29
CA ASN A 253 -10.05 -19.39 20.04
C ASN A 253 -10.81 -19.51 18.70
N LEU A 254 -10.35 -18.81 17.66
CA LEU A 254 -10.86 -19.01 16.31
C LEU A 254 -10.28 -20.29 15.72
N THR A 255 -11.12 -21.06 15.03
CA THR A 255 -10.73 -22.28 14.34
C THR A 255 -11.36 -22.30 12.94
N SER A 256 -10.98 -23.29 12.13
CA SER A 256 -11.62 -23.58 10.85
C SER A 256 -13.15 -23.79 10.92
N SER A 257 -13.68 -24.07 12.11
CA SER A 257 -15.12 -24.29 12.39
C SER A 257 -15.84 -23.06 12.96
N SER A 258 -15.12 -21.98 13.27
CA SER A 258 -15.74 -20.73 13.72
C SER A 258 -16.69 -20.17 12.66
N PRO A 259 -17.82 -19.57 13.06
CA PRO A 259 -18.73 -18.93 12.11
C PRO A 259 -18.01 -17.77 11.40
N PRO A 260 -18.38 -17.44 10.14
CA PRO A 260 -17.83 -16.27 9.48
C PRO A 260 -18.07 -15.00 10.29
N PRO A 261 -17.20 -13.99 10.13
CA PRO A 261 -17.38 -12.70 10.76
C PRO A 261 -18.61 -11.98 10.17
N THR A 262 -19.39 -11.35 11.04
CA THR A 262 -20.50 -10.46 10.65
C THR A 262 -20.02 -9.02 10.56
N LEU A 263 -20.39 -8.33 9.48
CA LEU A 263 -20.17 -6.90 9.37
C LEU A 263 -21.08 -6.13 10.33
N PRO A 264 -20.64 -4.98 10.86
CA PRO A 264 -21.45 -4.17 11.76
C PRO A 264 -22.53 -3.39 10.99
N TYR A 265 -23.57 -4.07 10.50
CA TYR A 265 -24.59 -3.47 9.64
C TYR A 265 -25.43 -2.37 10.31
N GLU A 266 -25.49 -2.34 11.64
CA GLU A 266 -26.15 -1.27 12.40
C GLU A 266 -25.30 0.00 12.49
N TRP A 267 -24.00 -0.11 12.22
CA TRP A 267 -23.08 1.01 12.22
C TRP A 267 -22.99 1.62 10.82
N ILE A 268 -23.38 2.90 10.72
CA ILE A 268 -23.18 3.70 9.52
C ILE A 268 -21.81 4.36 9.62
N ALA A 269 -20.86 3.88 8.84
CA ALA A 269 -19.52 4.44 8.80
C ALA A 269 -19.56 5.91 8.32
N PRO A 270 -19.01 6.88 9.08
CA PRO A 270 -19.09 8.31 8.78
C PRO A 270 -18.26 8.73 7.56
N PHE A 271 -17.57 7.79 6.93
CA PHE A 271 -16.75 7.95 5.73
C PHE A 271 -17.35 7.23 4.52
N THR A 272 -18.62 6.82 4.61
CA THR A 272 -19.35 6.18 3.52
C THR A 272 -20.63 6.94 3.19
N GLN A 273 -21.02 6.92 1.92
CA GLN A 273 -22.27 7.45 1.41
C GLN A 273 -22.97 6.35 0.61
N GLN A 274 -24.18 5.97 1.05
CA GLN A 274 -24.97 4.90 0.41
C GLN A 274 -24.20 3.58 0.24
N GLY A 275 -23.29 3.27 1.18
CA GLY A 275 -22.45 2.08 1.15
C GLY A 275 -21.21 2.17 0.24
N TYR A 276 -20.99 3.30 -0.42
CA TYR A 276 -19.74 3.60 -1.14
C TYR A 276 -18.79 4.38 -0.24
N ILE A 277 -17.48 4.15 -0.39
CA ILE A 277 -16.46 4.92 0.32
C ILE A 277 -16.44 6.34 -0.24
N GLU A 278 -16.70 7.32 0.62
CA GLU A 278 -16.61 8.75 0.31
C GLU A 278 -15.27 9.33 0.76
N ASN A 279 -14.74 8.86 1.90
CA ASN A 279 -13.42 9.25 2.41
C ASN A 279 -12.53 8.03 2.58
N PHE A 280 -11.63 7.82 1.62
CA PHE A 280 -10.73 6.67 1.59
C PHE A 280 -9.75 6.65 2.75
N THR A 281 -9.16 7.79 3.11
CA THR A 281 -8.20 7.91 4.20
C THR A 281 -8.81 7.41 5.52
N ARG A 282 -10.04 7.81 5.83
CA ARG A 282 -10.77 7.31 7.02
C ARG A 282 -11.23 5.86 6.87
N ALA A 283 -11.55 5.41 5.65
CA ALA A 283 -11.90 4.02 5.39
C ALA A 283 -10.69 3.07 5.45
N ALA A 284 -9.47 3.58 5.32
CA ALA A 284 -8.23 2.84 5.51
C ALA A 284 -7.73 2.89 6.97
N ASP A 285 -8.29 3.78 7.79
CA ASP A 285 -7.91 3.92 9.20
C ASP A 285 -8.40 2.73 10.03
N LEU A 286 -7.44 1.93 10.47
CA LEU A 286 -7.65 0.74 11.30
C LEU A 286 -8.18 1.10 12.70
N CYS A 287 -7.84 2.28 13.20
CA CYS A 287 -8.22 2.74 14.54
C CYS A 287 -9.70 3.10 14.63
N LEU A 288 -10.35 3.37 13.50
CA LEU A 288 -11.79 3.62 13.41
C LEU A 288 -12.62 2.34 13.19
N GLN A 289 -11.98 1.19 12.95
CA GLN A 289 -12.63 0.00 12.39
C GLN A 289 -12.31 -1.28 13.18
N PRO A 290 -12.82 -1.44 14.42
CA PRO A 290 -12.51 -2.58 15.27
C PRO A 290 -12.96 -3.94 14.69
N HIS A 291 -13.92 -3.94 13.78
CA HIS A 291 -14.39 -5.15 13.10
C HIS A 291 -13.31 -5.79 12.20
N LEU A 292 -12.28 -5.04 11.78
CA LEU A 292 -11.18 -5.57 10.96
C LEU A 292 -10.40 -6.69 11.64
N ARG A 293 -10.33 -6.71 12.97
CA ARG A 293 -9.75 -7.79 13.78
C ARG A 293 -10.32 -9.19 13.48
N ALA A 294 -11.49 -9.24 12.85
CA ALA A 294 -12.21 -10.45 12.49
C ALA A 294 -12.27 -10.68 10.98
N LEU A 295 -11.83 -9.70 10.18
CA LEU A 295 -12.09 -9.63 8.75
C LEU A 295 -10.83 -9.59 7.89
N HIS A 296 -9.68 -9.31 8.48
CA HIS A 296 -8.40 -9.26 7.80
C HIS A 296 -7.47 -10.35 8.34
N SER A 297 -6.83 -11.09 7.45
CA SER A 297 -5.95 -12.20 7.82
C SER A 297 -4.75 -11.77 8.66
N ASP A 298 -4.11 -10.64 8.37
CA ASP A 298 -2.99 -10.10 9.17
C ASP A 298 -3.35 -9.89 10.66
N PHE A 299 -4.62 -9.62 10.97
CA PHE A 299 -5.08 -9.41 12.35
C PHE A 299 -5.59 -10.68 13.01
N VAL A 300 -5.94 -11.68 12.21
CA VAL A 300 -6.54 -12.94 12.64
C VAL A 300 -5.46 -14.00 12.84
N GLU A 301 -4.66 -14.23 11.80
CA GLU A 301 -3.63 -15.27 11.71
C GLU A 301 -2.58 -14.85 10.64
N PRO A 302 -1.69 -13.89 10.96
CA PRO A 302 -0.55 -13.53 10.10
C PRO A 302 0.41 -14.71 9.91
N PHE A 303 1.29 -14.64 8.91
CA PHE A 303 2.32 -15.68 8.70
C PHE A 303 3.45 -15.54 9.69
N ASP A 304 3.89 -14.32 9.94
CA ASP A 304 5.00 -14.04 10.83
C ASP A 304 4.69 -12.87 11.75
N VAL A 305 4.71 -13.12 13.06
CA VAL A 305 4.71 -12.05 14.07
C VAL A 305 6.09 -12.00 14.69
N LYS A 306 6.86 -10.99 14.31
CA LYS A 306 8.13 -10.64 14.94
C LYS A 306 8.19 -9.13 15.09
N THR A 307 7.37 -8.59 15.97
CA THR A 307 7.13 -7.14 16.06
C THR A 307 7.76 -6.56 17.32
N THR A 308 8.32 -5.35 17.25
CA THR A 308 8.80 -4.61 18.42
C THR A 308 7.93 -3.40 18.74
N ARG A 309 7.94 -3.00 20.01
CA ARG A 309 7.32 -1.75 20.51
C ARG A 309 8.34 -0.61 20.66
N ASP A 310 9.59 -0.87 20.34
CA ASP A 310 10.65 0.13 20.32
C ASP A 310 10.76 0.76 18.95
N LEU A 311 11.08 2.06 18.91
CA LEU A 311 11.34 2.76 17.66
C LEU A 311 12.74 2.37 17.18
N ILE A 312 12.79 1.69 16.03
CA ILE A 312 14.02 1.24 15.38
C ILE A 312 13.94 1.52 13.86
N PRO A 313 15.04 1.87 13.19
CA PRO A 313 15.00 2.40 11.82
C PRO A 313 14.99 1.29 10.76
N ILE A 314 14.01 0.38 10.80
CA ILE A 314 13.87 -0.71 9.81
C ILE A 314 13.14 -0.22 8.56
N PHE A 315 13.67 -0.57 7.40
CA PHE A 315 13.09 -0.27 6.09
C PHE A 315 12.28 -1.45 5.55
N THR A 316 11.11 -1.21 4.97
CA THR A 316 10.23 -2.29 4.48
C THR A 316 9.50 -1.91 3.19
N GLY A 317 9.15 -2.91 2.38
CA GLY A 317 8.39 -2.71 1.13
C GLY A 317 6.90 -2.42 1.31
N GLY A 318 6.35 -2.59 2.51
CA GLY A 318 4.95 -2.33 2.81
C GLY A 318 4.65 -2.32 4.31
N LYS A 319 3.64 -1.53 4.73
CA LYS A 319 3.22 -1.45 6.13
C LYS A 319 1.76 -1.03 6.26
N LEU A 320 1.16 -1.24 7.44
CA LEU A 320 -0.14 -0.68 7.77
C LEU A 320 -0.01 0.74 8.32
N GLY A 321 -1.12 1.50 8.33
CA GLY A 321 -1.12 2.92 8.72
C GLY A 321 -0.58 3.22 10.12
N VAL A 322 -0.63 2.25 11.05
CA VAL A 322 -0.15 2.41 12.44
C VAL A 322 1.28 1.92 12.67
N ASN A 323 1.87 1.22 11.69
CA ASN A 323 3.25 0.74 11.76
C ASN A 323 4.25 1.87 11.53
N ASN A 324 5.46 1.71 12.05
CA ASN A 324 6.48 2.76 12.10
C ASN A 324 7.77 2.40 11.37
N ASP A 325 7.74 1.31 10.59
CA ASP A 325 8.76 0.97 9.61
C ASP A 325 8.90 2.10 8.57
N ILE A 326 10.08 2.25 7.98
CA ILE A 326 10.37 3.25 6.95
C ILE A 326 10.08 2.63 5.58
N LEU A 327 9.19 3.22 4.79
CA LEU A 327 8.85 2.61 3.49
C LEU A 327 9.95 2.75 2.45
N LEU A 328 10.25 1.62 1.79
CA LEU A 328 10.96 1.56 0.50
C LEU A 328 9.97 1.27 -0.64
N PRO A 329 10.33 1.63 -1.88
CA PRO A 329 9.58 1.19 -3.05
C PRO A 329 9.43 -0.34 -3.08
N SER A 330 8.26 -0.82 -3.48
CA SER A 330 8.04 -2.26 -3.66
C SER A 330 8.99 -2.81 -4.72
N THR A 331 9.66 -3.91 -4.38
CA THR A 331 10.58 -4.65 -5.26
C THR A 331 9.90 -5.18 -6.51
N ALA A 332 8.57 -5.30 -6.51
CA ALA A 332 7.79 -5.67 -7.69
C ALA A 332 7.97 -4.72 -8.89
N TYR A 333 8.39 -3.47 -8.65
CA TYR A 333 8.74 -2.51 -9.71
C TYR A 333 10.22 -2.56 -10.12
N LEU A 334 11.05 -3.21 -9.31
CA LEU A 334 12.50 -3.34 -9.51
C LEU A 334 12.86 -4.65 -10.21
N GLU A 335 12.01 -5.67 -10.07
CA GLU A 335 12.12 -6.89 -10.88
C GLU A 335 12.05 -6.51 -12.37
N GLY A 336 13.17 -6.61 -13.09
CA GLY A 336 13.29 -6.15 -14.48
C GLY A 336 12.34 -6.84 -15.47
N GLU A 337 12.34 -6.38 -16.73
CA GLU A 337 11.46 -6.86 -17.82
C GLU A 337 11.44 -8.40 -18.02
N ASN A 338 12.47 -9.11 -17.56
CA ASN A 338 12.63 -10.55 -17.68
C ASN A 338 11.89 -11.37 -16.60
N THR A 339 11.43 -10.76 -15.50
CA THR A 339 10.40 -11.41 -14.68
C THR A 339 9.06 -11.01 -15.30
N ASN A 340 8.31 -11.98 -15.78
CA ASN A 340 7.08 -11.76 -16.54
C ASN A 340 6.00 -10.93 -15.80
N ARG A 341 6.21 -10.45 -14.57
CA ARG A 341 5.23 -9.66 -13.80
C ARG A 341 4.94 -8.30 -14.42
N ILE A 342 5.96 -7.55 -14.86
CA ILE A 342 5.76 -6.22 -15.49
C ILE A 342 5.33 -6.32 -16.97
N ALA A 343 5.86 -7.29 -17.72
CA ALA A 343 5.41 -7.54 -19.09
C ALA A 343 3.91 -7.94 -19.15
N HIS A 344 3.39 -8.63 -18.13
CA HIS A 344 1.96 -8.91 -17.99
C HIS A 344 1.13 -7.69 -17.51
N LEU A 345 1.74 -6.71 -16.84
CA LEU A 345 1.06 -5.50 -16.35
C LEU A 345 0.56 -4.58 -17.48
N LEU A 346 1.23 -4.57 -18.64
CA LEU A 346 0.78 -3.77 -19.78
C LEU A 346 -0.52 -4.29 -20.39
N GLY A 347 -0.79 -5.60 -20.27
CA GLY A 347 -1.99 -6.26 -20.78
C GLY A 347 -2.25 -6.01 -22.27
N PRO A 348 -3.39 -6.47 -22.82
CA PRO A 348 -3.81 -6.05 -24.16
C PRO A 348 -4.22 -4.58 -24.16
N LEU A 349 -4.25 -3.96 -25.35
CA LEU A 349 -4.77 -2.60 -25.54
C LEU A 349 -6.16 -2.47 -24.92
N TRP A 350 -6.50 -1.29 -24.40
CA TRP A 350 -7.79 -1.05 -23.72
C TRP A 350 -9.00 -1.56 -24.50
N LYS A 351 -9.03 -1.31 -25.82
CA LYS A 351 -10.11 -1.75 -26.73
C LYS A 351 -10.26 -3.27 -26.84
N ASP A 352 -9.21 -4.03 -26.51
CA ASP A 352 -9.15 -5.49 -26.60
C ASP A 352 -9.35 -6.14 -25.21
N LYS A 353 -9.49 -5.33 -24.15
CA LYS A 353 -9.84 -5.83 -22.81
C LYS A 353 -11.30 -6.31 -22.80
N LYS A 354 -11.57 -7.37 -22.03
CA LYS A 354 -12.92 -7.90 -21.83
C LYS A 354 -13.57 -7.19 -20.65
N ASP A 355 -14.89 -7.00 -20.71
CA ASP A 355 -15.72 -6.50 -19.61
C ASP A 355 -15.91 -7.58 -18.53
N GLN A 356 -14.81 -7.94 -17.85
CA GLN A 356 -14.78 -8.98 -16.83
C GLN A 356 -14.01 -8.52 -15.59
N LEU A 357 -14.52 -8.88 -14.42
CA LEU A 357 -13.80 -8.75 -13.16
C LEU A 357 -13.02 -10.04 -12.92
N VAL A 358 -11.69 -9.98 -13.00
CA VAL A 358 -10.83 -11.15 -12.83
C VAL A 358 -10.01 -11.04 -11.56
N PHE A 359 -10.06 -12.06 -10.71
CA PHE A 359 -9.17 -12.21 -9.57
C PHE A 359 -8.56 -13.62 -9.59
N ARG A 360 -7.23 -13.69 -9.67
CA ARG A 360 -6.46 -14.94 -9.56
C ARG A 360 -5.29 -14.68 -8.63
N GLY A 361 -5.04 -15.63 -7.75
CA GLY A 361 -3.92 -15.55 -6.83
C GLY A 361 -3.81 -16.79 -5.97
N ILE A 362 -2.77 -16.83 -5.17
CA ILE A 362 -2.55 -17.86 -4.16
C ILE A 362 -3.34 -17.45 -2.91
N ALA A 363 -3.79 -18.44 -2.13
CA ALA A 363 -4.45 -18.22 -0.85
C ALA A 363 -3.50 -17.70 0.27
N SER A 364 -2.44 -16.96 -0.08
CA SER A 364 -1.38 -16.46 0.81
C SER A 364 -1.76 -15.19 1.59
N GLY A 365 -2.93 -15.16 2.23
CA GLY A 365 -3.36 -14.00 3.03
C GLY A 365 -2.95 -14.08 4.50
N GLY A 366 -2.74 -15.28 5.01
CA GLY A 366 -2.41 -15.60 6.39
C GLY A 366 -2.21 -17.12 6.48
N ARG A 367 -1.68 -17.62 7.59
CA ARG A 367 -1.38 -19.04 7.75
C ARG A 367 -2.67 -19.87 7.64
N THR A 368 -2.71 -20.90 6.78
CA THR A 368 -3.96 -21.62 6.46
C THR A 368 -4.13 -23.00 7.11
N ASP A 369 -3.21 -23.46 7.96
CA ASP A 369 -3.20 -24.79 8.60
C ASP A 369 -4.17 -24.88 9.81
N ASP A 370 -5.28 -25.62 9.68
CA ASP A 370 -6.46 -25.61 10.60
C ASP A 370 -6.95 -24.19 11.03
N SER A 371 -6.53 -23.20 10.25
CA SER A 371 -6.67 -21.77 10.52
C SER A 371 -8.13 -21.30 10.46
N PRO A 372 -8.43 -20.13 11.03
CA PRO A 372 -9.71 -19.45 10.84
C PRO A 372 -9.85 -18.81 9.44
N TRP A 373 -9.54 -19.55 8.37
CA TRP A 373 -9.57 -19.08 6.97
C TRP A 373 -10.89 -18.41 6.55
N ARG A 374 -12.00 -18.76 7.21
CA ARG A 374 -13.32 -18.11 7.06
C ARG A 374 -13.29 -16.61 7.35
N HIS A 375 -12.30 -16.15 8.12
CA HIS A 375 -12.07 -14.77 8.47
C HIS A 375 -11.12 -14.04 7.51
N PHE A 376 -10.54 -14.71 6.52
CA PHE A 376 -9.55 -14.12 5.62
C PHE A 376 -10.21 -13.33 4.49
N HIS A 377 -9.74 -12.09 4.25
CA HIS A 377 -10.35 -11.17 3.30
C HIS A 377 -10.29 -11.66 1.85
N ARG A 378 -9.22 -12.37 1.43
CA ARG A 378 -9.14 -12.95 0.07
C ARG A 378 -10.15 -14.08 -0.16
N HIS A 379 -10.34 -14.94 0.83
CA HIS A 379 -11.34 -16.01 0.79
C HIS A 379 -12.74 -15.42 0.69
N ARG A 380 -13.00 -14.37 1.49
CA ARG A 380 -14.23 -13.59 1.43
C ARG A 380 -14.50 -13.01 0.05
N LEU A 381 -13.51 -12.35 -0.54
CA LEU A 381 -13.64 -11.75 -1.87
C LEU A 381 -14.00 -12.82 -2.93
N VAL A 382 -13.32 -13.97 -2.92
CA VAL A 382 -13.59 -15.06 -3.87
C VAL A 382 -15.01 -15.61 -3.70
N GLU A 383 -15.47 -15.85 -2.47
CA GLU A 383 -16.81 -16.38 -2.22
C GLU A 383 -17.90 -15.34 -2.53
N MET A 384 -17.68 -14.06 -2.22
CA MET A 384 -18.59 -12.95 -2.56
C MET A 384 -18.76 -12.75 -4.07
N LEU A 385 -17.73 -13.09 -4.86
CA LEU A 385 -17.76 -13.02 -6.32
C LEU A 385 -18.28 -14.32 -6.96
N ASN A 386 -18.52 -15.37 -6.18
CA ASN A 386 -19.09 -16.62 -6.67
C ASN A 386 -20.60 -16.49 -6.83
N GLY A 387 -21.05 -16.26 -8.06
CA GLY A 387 -22.47 -16.07 -8.38
C GLY A 387 -23.38 -17.23 -7.94
N THR A 388 -22.88 -18.46 -7.93
CA THR A 388 -23.64 -19.62 -7.43
C THR A 388 -23.83 -19.58 -5.92
N ALA A 389 -22.78 -19.21 -5.17
CA ALA A 389 -22.84 -19.07 -3.72
C ALA A 389 -23.83 -17.95 -3.32
N VAL A 390 -23.70 -16.78 -3.95
CA VAL A 390 -24.59 -15.64 -3.72
C VAL A 390 -26.02 -15.98 -4.11
N HIS A 391 -26.25 -16.62 -5.26
CA HIS A 391 -27.60 -16.99 -5.69
C HIS A 391 -28.28 -17.97 -4.72
N ARG A 392 -27.52 -18.90 -4.12
CA ARG A 392 -28.05 -19.80 -3.10
C ARG A 392 -28.55 -19.04 -1.87
N MET A 393 -27.76 -18.07 -1.39
CA MET A 393 -28.14 -17.21 -0.26
C MET A 393 -29.31 -16.26 -0.60
N GLU A 394 -29.53 -15.95 -1.88
CA GLU A 394 -30.71 -15.17 -2.31
C GLU A 394 -32.01 -15.98 -2.19
N LEU A 395 -31.97 -17.29 -2.45
CA LEU A 395 -33.14 -18.16 -2.52
C LEU A 395 -33.51 -18.80 -1.18
N ASP A 396 -32.52 -19.07 -0.33
CA ASP A 396 -32.70 -19.77 0.94
C ASP A 396 -32.12 -18.94 2.09
N ALA A 397 -32.99 -18.50 3.01
CA ALA A 397 -32.60 -17.72 4.18
C ALA A 397 -31.75 -18.54 5.19
N ALA A 398 -31.82 -19.87 5.13
CA ALA A 398 -30.97 -20.77 5.93
C ALA A 398 -29.64 -21.10 5.23
N ALA A 399 -29.45 -20.70 3.97
CA ALA A 399 -28.18 -20.87 3.29
C ALA A 399 -27.16 -19.83 3.78
N HIS A 400 -25.98 -20.31 4.16
CA HIS A 400 -24.87 -19.48 4.62
C HIS A 400 -23.65 -19.69 3.72
N ALA A 401 -22.94 -18.60 3.44
CA ALA A 401 -21.59 -18.65 2.91
C ALA A 401 -20.61 -18.96 4.05
N ASN A 402 -19.41 -19.40 3.69
CA ASN A 402 -18.41 -19.79 4.67
C ASN A 402 -17.66 -18.61 5.27
N THR A 403 -17.54 -17.50 4.53
CA THR A 403 -16.60 -16.40 4.80
C THR A 403 -17.26 -15.02 4.93
N PHE A 404 -18.54 -14.91 4.58
CA PHE A 404 -19.34 -13.69 4.72
C PHE A 404 -20.80 -14.00 5.05
N ASP A 405 -21.48 -13.02 5.63
CA ASP A 405 -22.92 -13.00 5.75
C ASP A 405 -23.54 -12.09 4.69
N PHE A 406 -24.79 -12.38 4.30
CA PHE A 406 -25.42 -11.62 3.24
C PHE A 406 -25.98 -10.31 3.79
N PRO A 407 -25.58 -9.14 3.26
CA PRO A 407 -26.01 -7.87 3.84
C PRO A 407 -27.54 -7.74 3.90
N PRO A 408 -28.07 -7.13 4.99
CA PRO A 408 -29.48 -6.83 5.10
C PRO A 408 -29.97 -6.01 3.89
N PRO A 409 -31.18 -6.27 3.36
CA PRO A 409 -31.71 -5.54 2.21
C PRO A 409 -31.76 -4.01 2.37
N ALA A 410 -31.87 -3.53 3.61
CA ALA A 410 -31.88 -2.11 3.94
C ALA A 410 -30.52 -1.42 3.70
N TYR A 411 -29.41 -2.17 3.73
CA TYR A 411 -28.06 -1.62 3.63
C TYR A 411 -27.66 -1.35 2.16
N TYR A 412 -27.98 -2.28 1.25
CA TYR A 412 -27.69 -2.16 -0.19
C TYR A 412 -28.95 -2.39 -1.03
N GLY A 413 -29.83 -1.40 -1.09
CA GLY A 413 -31.16 -1.48 -1.69
C GLY A 413 -31.21 -1.44 -3.22
N THR A 414 -30.32 -2.13 -3.94
CA THR A 414 -30.31 -2.14 -5.42
C THR A 414 -31.48 -2.93 -6.01
N GLU A 415 -31.90 -2.61 -7.24
CA GLU A 415 -32.96 -3.36 -7.95
C GLU A 415 -32.60 -4.85 -8.07
N ARG A 416 -31.34 -5.17 -8.42
CA ARG A 416 -30.87 -6.56 -8.54
C ARG A 416 -30.98 -7.32 -7.22
N ARG A 417 -30.70 -6.66 -6.09
CA ARG A 417 -30.84 -7.24 -4.75
C ARG A 417 -32.31 -7.55 -4.44
N ARG A 418 -33.22 -6.62 -4.72
CA ARG A 418 -34.67 -6.80 -4.50
C ARG A 418 -35.24 -7.92 -5.37
N LEU A 419 -34.72 -8.06 -6.59
CA LEU A 419 -35.13 -9.11 -7.52
C LEU A 419 -34.41 -10.45 -7.31
N GLN A 420 -33.54 -10.59 -6.29
CA GLN A 420 -32.75 -11.80 -6.05
C GLN A 420 -31.93 -12.26 -7.28
N LYS A 421 -31.31 -11.29 -7.96
CA LYS A 421 -30.56 -11.48 -9.22
C LYS A 421 -29.09 -11.09 -9.11
N VAL A 422 -28.55 -10.87 -7.90
CA VAL A 422 -27.14 -10.53 -7.71
C VAL A 422 -26.25 -11.70 -8.11
N GLY A 423 -26.57 -12.93 -7.70
CA GLY A 423 -25.76 -14.09 -8.06
C GLY A 423 -25.73 -14.34 -9.57
N ALA A 424 -26.89 -14.26 -10.23
CA ALA A 424 -26.99 -14.38 -11.68
C ALA A 424 -26.29 -13.24 -12.44
N TRP A 425 -26.19 -12.04 -11.85
CA TRP A 425 -25.43 -10.93 -12.41
C TRP A 425 -23.93 -11.15 -12.27
N LEU A 426 -23.45 -11.57 -11.09
CA LEU A 426 -22.04 -11.90 -10.86
C LEU A 426 -21.54 -12.97 -11.84
N SER A 427 -22.32 -14.04 -12.07
CA SER A 427 -21.97 -15.10 -13.02
C SER A 427 -21.76 -14.63 -14.47
N LYS A 428 -22.17 -13.41 -14.84
CA LYS A 428 -21.98 -12.88 -16.20
C LYS A 428 -20.60 -12.26 -16.43
N PHE A 429 -19.97 -11.71 -15.39
CA PHE A 429 -18.74 -10.91 -15.55
C PHE A 429 -17.64 -11.23 -14.53
N ALA A 430 -17.98 -11.78 -13.36
CA ALA A 430 -17.01 -12.09 -12.32
C ALA A 430 -16.37 -13.46 -12.58
N SER A 431 -15.05 -13.48 -12.51
CA SER A 431 -14.20 -14.66 -12.62
C SER A 431 -13.16 -14.57 -11.52
N ALA A 432 -13.48 -15.08 -10.34
CA ALA A 432 -12.60 -15.08 -9.17
C ALA A 432 -12.29 -16.52 -8.73
N GLY A 433 -11.06 -16.75 -8.27
CA GLY A 433 -10.67 -18.06 -7.73
C GLY A 433 -9.20 -18.11 -7.39
N PHE A 434 -8.85 -19.02 -6.47
CA PHE A 434 -7.46 -19.28 -6.17
C PHE A 434 -6.82 -20.17 -7.24
N THR A 435 -5.59 -19.88 -7.59
CA THR A 435 -4.77 -20.73 -8.47
C THR A 435 -4.08 -21.83 -7.68
N MET A 436 -3.86 -21.62 -6.38
CA MET A 436 -3.23 -22.55 -5.45
C MET A 436 -3.72 -22.28 -4.03
N PHE A 437 -3.91 -23.35 -3.26
CA PHE A 437 -4.01 -23.30 -1.81
C PHE A 437 -2.62 -23.64 -1.26
N ALA A 438 -2.04 -22.73 -0.49
CA ALA A 438 -0.73 -22.93 0.11
C ALA A 438 -0.96 -23.19 1.60
N CYS A 439 -0.55 -24.36 2.09
CA CYS A 439 -0.69 -24.73 3.50
C CYS A 439 0.68 -24.78 4.20
N GLY A 440 0.69 -24.46 5.49
CA GLY A 440 1.90 -24.38 6.32
C GLY A 440 2.43 -22.95 6.48
N ASP A 441 3.56 -22.83 7.17
CA ASP A 441 4.33 -21.59 7.30
C ASP A 441 4.93 -21.17 5.95
N GLU A 442 5.29 -19.90 5.78
CA GLU A 442 5.84 -19.35 4.53
C GLU A 442 7.02 -20.17 3.98
N ALA A 443 7.92 -20.63 4.85
CA ALA A 443 9.06 -21.48 4.51
C ALA A 443 8.68 -22.90 4.04
N THR A 444 7.44 -23.32 4.25
CA THR A 444 6.95 -24.69 3.99
C THR A 444 5.75 -24.75 3.06
N LEU A 445 5.43 -23.65 2.36
CA LEU A 445 4.27 -23.57 1.46
C LEU A 445 4.32 -24.72 0.44
N GLN A 446 3.54 -25.76 0.72
CA GLN A 446 3.33 -26.89 -0.18
C GLN A 446 2.04 -26.68 -0.97
N GLU A 447 2.01 -27.14 -2.22
CA GLU A 447 0.77 -27.26 -2.98
C GLU A 447 -0.19 -28.18 -2.22
N ALA A 448 -1.25 -27.62 -1.62
CA ALA A 448 -2.31 -28.43 -1.06
C ALA A 448 -3.20 -28.96 -2.20
N PRO A 449 -3.58 -30.26 -2.19
CA PRO A 449 -4.51 -30.79 -3.17
C PRO A 449 -5.82 -29.99 -3.11
N THR A 450 -6.34 -29.61 -4.29
CA THR A 450 -7.51 -28.73 -4.46
C THR A 450 -8.65 -29.09 -3.49
N TYR A 451 -9.00 -28.15 -2.62
CA TYR A 451 -10.16 -28.30 -1.74
C TYR A 451 -11.43 -28.41 -2.60
N ARG A 452 -12.08 -29.58 -2.63
CA ARG A 452 -13.42 -29.75 -3.23
C ARG A 452 -14.49 -29.18 -2.31
N SER A 453 -14.39 -27.90 -1.96
CA SER A 453 -15.58 -27.13 -1.62
C SER A 453 -16.09 -26.49 -2.89
N SER A 454 -17.35 -26.76 -3.24
CA SER A 454 -18.08 -26.07 -4.32
C SER A 454 -18.11 -24.53 -4.20
N THR A 455 -17.62 -23.98 -3.09
CA THR A 455 -17.55 -22.52 -2.84
C THR A 455 -16.21 -21.89 -3.24
N ALA A 456 -15.12 -22.65 -3.36
CA ALA A 456 -13.76 -22.11 -3.49
C ALA A 456 -13.19 -22.09 -4.92
N SER A 457 -13.93 -22.58 -5.91
CA SER A 457 -13.54 -22.51 -7.33
C SER A 457 -14.74 -22.17 -8.21
N ALA A 458 -14.63 -21.07 -8.97
CA ALA A 458 -15.59 -20.69 -10.01
C ALA A 458 -15.25 -21.30 -11.38
N VAL A 459 -14.39 -22.32 -11.44
CA VAL A 459 -14.06 -23.02 -12.70
C VAL A 459 -15.00 -24.21 -12.87
N ARG A 460 -15.58 -24.33 -14.07
CA ARG A 460 -16.41 -25.48 -14.49
C ARG A 460 -15.73 -26.80 -14.08
N ALA A 461 -16.44 -27.60 -13.31
CA ALA A 461 -16.01 -28.92 -12.89
C ALA A 461 -15.75 -29.82 -14.12
N ALA A 462 -14.51 -30.31 -14.25
CA ALA A 462 -14.18 -31.43 -15.10
C ALA A 462 -13.47 -32.53 -14.26
N SER A 463 -14.20 -33.62 -14.06
CA SER A 463 -13.76 -34.98 -13.67
C SER A 463 -13.51 -35.34 -12.18
N PRO A 464 -13.88 -36.58 -11.75
CA PRO A 464 -13.81 -37.04 -10.36
C PRO A 464 -12.64 -38.00 -10.13
N ALA A 465 -11.84 -37.75 -9.09
CA ALA A 465 -11.12 -38.72 -8.24
C ALA A 465 -9.81 -38.09 -7.75
N ALA A 466 -9.82 -37.58 -6.52
CA ALA A 466 -8.64 -37.50 -5.68
C ALA A 466 -9.12 -37.41 -4.22
N SER A 467 -8.57 -38.32 -3.41
CA SER A 467 -8.76 -38.44 -1.97
C SER A 467 -8.48 -37.11 -1.27
N ALA A 468 -9.39 -36.71 -0.38
CA ALA A 468 -9.26 -35.52 0.45
C ALA A 468 -8.21 -35.75 1.54
N THR A 469 -7.06 -35.12 1.42
CA THR A 469 -6.16 -34.91 2.56
C THR A 469 -6.40 -33.48 3.03
N ARG A 470 -6.82 -33.35 4.28
CA ARG A 470 -6.92 -32.07 5.00
C ARG A 470 -5.52 -31.44 5.08
N CYS A 471 -5.45 -30.13 4.92
CA CYS A 471 -4.73 -29.35 5.92
C CYS A 471 -5.69 -29.35 7.13
#